data_AF-Q7RP05-F1
#
_entry.id   AF-Q7RP05-F1
#
_cell.length_a   1.000
_cell.length_b   1.000
_cell.length_c   1.000
_cell.angle_alpha   90.00
_cell.angle_beta   90.00
_cell.angle_gamma   90.00
#
_symmetry.space_group_name_H-M   'P 1'
#
loop_
_entity.id
_entity.type
_entity.pdbx_description
1 polymer ?
#
loop_
_entity_poly.entity_id
_entity_poly.type
_entity_poly.pdbx_seq_one_letter_code
_entity_poly.pdbx_strand_id
1 'polypeptide(L)'
;MSKLNNLFYMYSIFDILYFFYVYTPVLVNIHLNTYYYFSIFLHQTIRYLIKYIVKLYLDIYTFIIISSLANMSDLFDKCVSFVNSLPKTESISMETKLDLYKYYKQSMFGPCNIDAPSFFKFEEKKKYEAWKSLEGLSKDDAKAKYVEIVTSLYPEWNKS
;
A
#
# COMPACT_ATOMS: atom_id res chain seq x y z
N MET A 1 77.71 39.33 24.74
CA MET A 1 76.28 39.67 24.51
C MET A 1 75.59 38.78 23.46
N SER A 2 76.16 38.51 22.28
CA SER A 2 75.42 37.83 21.17
C SER A 2 75.05 36.35 21.40
N LYS A 3 75.89 35.56 22.07
CA LYS A 3 75.60 34.14 22.39
C LYS A 3 74.44 33.93 23.36
N LEU A 4 74.24 34.86 24.30
CA LEU A 4 73.17 34.79 25.31
C LEU A 4 71.79 35.09 24.70
N ASN A 5 71.70 36.05 23.78
CA ASN A 5 70.47 36.33 23.04
C ASN A 5 70.06 35.15 22.15
N ASN A 6 71.00 34.52 21.43
CA ASN A 6 70.72 33.33 20.60
C ASN A 6 70.24 32.13 21.43
N LEU A 7 70.72 31.97 22.67
CA LEU A 7 70.23 30.92 23.57
C LEU A 7 68.77 31.19 23.98
N PHE A 8 68.43 32.44 24.30
CA PHE A 8 67.08 32.84 24.68
C PHE A 8 66.06 32.66 23.53
N TYR A 9 66.47 32.97 22.29
CA TYR A 9 65.67 32.70 21.09
C TYR A 9 65.50 31.20 20.84
N MET A 10 66.53 30.39 21.08
CA MET A 10 66.45 28.93 20.95
C MET A 10 65.44 28.32 21.93
N TYR A 11 65.49 28.68 23.22
CA TYR A 11 64.52 28.20 24.22
C TYR A 11 63.09 28.58 23.85
N SER A 12 62.88 29.83 23.41
CA SER A 12 61.58 30.31 22.94
C SER A 12 61.04 29.53 21.74
N ILE A 13 61.89 29.18 20.75
CA ILE A 13 61.50 28.37 19.59
C ILE A 13 61.15 26.93 20.00
N PHE A 14 61.92 26.32 20.91
CA PHE A 14 61.63 24.97 21.43
C PHE A 14 60.30 24.92 22.17
N ASP A 15 59.97 25.94 22.97
CA ASP A 15 58.69 26.03 23.68
C ASP A 15 57.51 26.14 22.70
N ILE A 16 57.66 26.93 21.62
CA ILE A 16 56.65 27.07 20.57
C ILE A 16 56.47 25.73 19.82
N LEU A 17 57.56 25.05 19.44
CA LEU A 17 57.51 23.77 18.74
C LEU A 17 56.90 22.67 19.62
N TYR A 18 57.22 22.64 20.91
CA TYR A 18 56.63 21.71 21.87
C TYR A 18 55.13 21.97 22.05
N PHE A 19 54.72 23.24 22.11
CA PHE A 19 53.31 23.61 22.13
C PHE A 19 52.59 23.09 20.88
N PHE A 20 53.14 23.29 19.67
CA PHE A 20 52.52 22.73 18.47
C PHE A 20 52.50 21.19 18.48
N TYR A 21 53.59 20.52 18.88
CA TYR A 21 53.66 19.06 18.94
C TYR A 21 52.63 18.43 19.90
N VAL A 22 52.40 19.07 21.06
CA VAL A 22 51.47 18.56 22.08
C VAL A 22 50.02 18.96 21.79
N TYR A 23 49.75 20.21 21.42
CA TYR A 23 48.38 20.72 21.34
C TYR A 23 47.71 20.51 19.97
N THR A 24 48.46 20.43 18.87
CA THR A 24 47.86 20.14 17.56
C THR A 24 47.17 18.77 17.47
N PRO A 25 47.73 17.64 17.95
CA PRO A 25 47.03 16.36 17.90
C PRO A 25 45.80 16.33 18.81
N VAL A 26 45.81 17.05 19.94
CA VAL A 26 44.66 17.17 20.84
C VAL A 26 43.51 17.92 20.17
N LEU A 27 43.80 19.05 19.53
CA LEU A 27 42.79 19.82 18.78
C LEU A 27 42.23 18.99 17.61
N VAL A 28 43.08 18.30 16.86
CA VAL A 28 42.64 17.40 15.78
C VAL A 28 41.74 16.28 16.31
N ASN A 29 42.06 15.67 17.45
CA ASN A 29 41.24 14.62 18.05
C ASN A 29 39.86 15.14 18.48
N ILE A 30 39.78 16.32 19.10
CA ILE A 30 38.51 16.96 19.48
C ILE A 30 37.66 17.24 18.22
N HIS A 31 38.27 17.76 17.15
CA HIS A 31 37.57 18.00 15.89
C HIS A 31 37.07 16.70 15.23
N LEU A 32 37.87 15.63 15.24
CA LEU A 32 37.46 14.33 14.69
C LEU A 32 36.34 13.68 15.52
N ASN A 33 36.40 13.79 16.85
CA ASN A 33 35.41 13.19 17.74
C ASN A 33 34.06 13.94 17.69
N THR A 34 34.10 15.27 17.64
CA THR A 34 32.90 16.09 17.42
C THR A 34 32.26 15.82 16.05
N TYR A 35 33.06 15.67 14.98
CA TYR A 35 32.57 15.25 13.67
C TYR A 35 31.93 13.84 13.71
N TYR A 36 32.56 12.89 14.42
CA TYR A 36 32.05 11.53 14.56
C TYR A 36 30.68 11.48 15.25
N TYR A 37 30.54 12.13 16.40
CA TYR A 37 29.25 12.20 17.11
C TYR A 37 28.18 12.96 16.32
N PHE A 38 28.56 14.05 15.65
CA PHE A 38 27.66 14.79 14.77
C PHE A 38 27.18 13.95 13.59
N SER A 39 28.08 13.19 12.95
CA SER A 39 27.76 12.27 11.85
C SER A 39 26.79 11.17 12.29
N ILE A 40 26.99 10.57 13.48
CA ILE A 40 26.06 9.57 14.03
C ILE A 40 24.70 10.19 14.31
N PHE A 41 24.67 11.37 14.93
CA PHE A 41 23.43 12.09 15.20
C PHE A 41 22.67 12.41 13.91
N LEU A 42 23.38 12.92 12.89
CA LEU A 42 22.81 13.18 11.56
C LEU A 42 22.27 11.91 10.91
N HIS A 43 23.01 10.80 10.98
CA HIS A 43 22.55 9.52 10.45
C HIS A 43 21.30 9.00 11.18
N GLN A 44 21.25 9.09 12.51
CA GLN A 44 20.10 8.65 13.30
C GLN A 44 18.85 9.50 13.04
N THR A 45 19.02 10.82 12.95
CA THR A 45 17.92 11.74 12.63
C THR A 45 17.39 11.49 11.22
N ILE A 46 18.27 11.34 10.22
CA ILE A 46 17.88 10.97 8.86
C ILE A 46 17.15 9.62 8.86
N ARG A 47 17.68 8.60 9.57
CA ARG A 47 17.04 7.28 9.66
C ARG A 47 15.64 7.36 10.27
N TYR A 48 15.45 8.19 11.29
CA TYR A 48 14.13 8.40 11.90
C TYR A 48 13.18 9.10 10.94
N LEU A 49 13.65 10.16 10.26
CA LEU A 49 12.85 10.89 9.27
C LEU A 49 12.43 9.99 8.10
N ILE A 50 13.34 9.18 7.56
CA ILE A 50 13.03 8.22 6.50
C ILE A 50 11.96 7.22 6.98
N LYS A 51 12.13 6.64 8.17
CA LYS A 51 11.13 5.73 8.74
C LYS A 51 9.76 6.39 8.86
N TYR A 52 9.71 7.64 9.32
CA TYR A 52 8.47 8.40 9.45
C TYR A 52 7.80 8.65 8.10
N ILE A 53 8.57 9.09 7.09
CA ILE A 53 8.07 9.35 5.74
C ILE A 53 7.53 8.07 5.10
N VAL A 54 8.28 6.95 5.20
CA VAL A 54 7.85 5.65 4.65
C VAL A 54 6.57 5.18 5.33
N LYS A 55 6.47 5.33 6.66
CA LYS A 55 5.26 5.00 7.39
C LYS A 55 4.06 5.84 6.92
N LEU A 56 4.23 7.16 6.81
CA LEU A 56 3.18 8.06 6.36
C LEU A 56 2.70 7.73 4.94
N TYR A 57 3.63 7.39 4.03
CA TYR A 57 3.29 6.92 2.69
C TYR A 57 2.47 5.63 2.71
N LEU A 58 2.88 4.64 3.53
CA LEU A 58 2.16 3.37 3.65
C LEU A 58 0.75 3.57 4.24
N ASP A 59 0.61 4.40 5.26
CA ASP A 59 -0.67 4.70 5.90
C ASP A 59 -1.62 5.41 4.93
N ILE A 60 -1.12 6.37 4.13
CA ILE A 60 -1.90 7.04 3.09
C ILE A 60 -2.31 6.06 1.98
N TYR A 61 -1.37 5.24 1.50
CA TYR A 61 -1.64 4.26 0.44
C TYR A 61 -2.70 3.24 0.85
N THR A 62 -2.60 2.72 2.09
CA THR A 62 -3.58 1.77 2.63
C THR A 62 -4.94 2.44 2.84
N PHE A 63 -5.01 3.69 3.31
CA PHE A 63 -6.25 4.44 3.42
C PHE A 63 -6.95 4.63 2.05
N ILE A 64 -6.20 4.98 1.01
CA ILE A 64 -6.73 5.13 -0.35
C ILE A 64 -7.28 3.79 -0.89
N ILE A 65 -6.56 2.69 -0.68
CA ILE A 65 -7.03 1.37 -1.12
C ILE A 65 -8.31 0.96 -0.38
N ILE A 66 -8.33 1.09 0.95
CA ILE A 66 -9.48 0.69 1.77
C ILE A 66 -10.72 1.51 1.41
N SER A 67 -10.58 2.82 1.20
CA SER A 67 -11.69 3.68 0.78
C SER A 67 -12.22 3.34 -0.62
N SER A 68 -11.34 3.01 -1.57
CA SER A 68 -11.74 2.51 -2.89
C SER A 68 -12.53 1.19 -2.80
N LEU A 69 -12.05 0.23 -1.99
CA LEU A 69 -12.72 -1.05 -1.79
C LEU A 69 -14.09 -0.91 -1.09
N ALA A 70 -14.18 -0.03 -0.09
CA ALA A 70 -15.43 0.26 0.60
C ALA A 70 -16.50 0.78 -0.37
N ASN A 71 -16.13 1.71 -1.25
CA ASN A 71 -17.04 2.27 -2.25
C ASN A 71 -17.61 1.19 -3.20
N MET A 72 -16.79 0.26 -3.67
CA MET A 72 -17.28 -0.84 -4.52
C MET A 72 -18.20 -1.81 -3.78
N SER A 73 -17.93 -2.09 -2.51
CA SER A 73 -18.83 -2.94 -1.72
C SER A 73 -20.19 -2.27 -1.51
N ASP A 74 -20.21 -0.99 -1.15
CA ASP A 74 -21.43 -0.23 -0.94
C ASP A 74 -22.26 -0.12 -2.23
N LEU A 75 -21.60 0.12 -3.37
CA LEU A 75 -22.25 0.14 -4.68
C LEU A 75 -22.84 -1.23 -5.04
N PHE A 76 -22.11 -2.31 -4.77
CA PHE A 76 -22.61 -3.66 -5.00
C PHE A 76 -23.83 -3.96 -4.13
N ASP A 77 -23.80 -3.63 -2.84
CA ASP A 77 -24.92 -3.90 -1.93
C ASP A 77 -26.18 -3.09 -2.30
N LYS A 78 -26.00 -1.83 -2.72
CA LYS A 78 -27.07 -1.00 -3.31
C LYS A 78 -27.61 -1.64 -4.59
N CYS A 79 -26.73 -2.11 -5.46
CA CYS A 79 -27.09 -2.74 -6.74
C CYS A 79 -27.89 -4.04 -6.53
N VAL A 80 -27.45 -4.89 -5.61
CA VAL A 80 -28.17 -6.11 -5.22
C VAL A 80 -29.54 -5.77 -4.62
N SER A 81 -29.62 -4.75 -3.78
CA SER A 81 -30.88 -4.29 -3.19
C SER A 81 -31.85 -3.78 -4.26
N PHE A 82 -31.35 -3.03 -5.25
CA PHE A 82 -32.12 -2.58 -6.41
C PHE A 82 -32.65 -3.78 -7.21
N VAL A 83 -31.78 -4.73 -7.60
CA VAL A 83 -32.19 -5.92 -8.36
C VAL A 83 -33.24 -6.75 -7.60
N ASN A 84 -33.12 -6.87 -6.28
CA ASN A 84 -34.10 -7.57 -5.45
C ASN A 84 -35.44 -6.83 -5.33
N SER A 85 -35.46 -5.52 -5.52
CA SER A 85 -36.68 -4.70 -5.52
C SER A 85 -37.45 -4.75 -6.83
N LEU A 86 -36.82 -5.23 -7.91
CA LEU A 86 -37.44 -5.32 -9.22
C LEU A 86 -38.59 -6.35 -9.23
N PRO A 87 -39.69 -6.06 -9.94
CA PRO A 87 -40.79 -7.01 -10.06
C PRO A 87 -40.34 -8.28 -10.82
N LYS A 88 -40.73 -9.45 -10.29
CA LYS A 88 -40.41 -10.77 -10.88
C LYS A 88 -40.92 -10.97 -12.33
N THR A 89 -41.81 -10.08 -12.78
CA THR A 89 -42.41 -10.06 -14.12
C THR A 89 -41.48 -9.44 -15.17
N GLU A 90 -40.35 -8.85 -14.78
CA GLU A 90 -39.42 -8.26 -15.72
C GLU A 90 -38.81 -9.29 -16.68
N SER A 91 -38.88 -8.98 -17.96
CA SER A 91 -38.40 -9.80 -19.07
C SER A 91 -36.87 -9.71 -19.21
N ILE A 92 -36.15 -10.12 -18.18
CA ILE A 92 -34.68 -10.27 -18.25
C ILE A 92 -34.37 -11.61 -18.94
N SER A 93 -33.47 -11.58 -19.94
CA SER A 93 -33.00 -12.78 -20.64
C SER A 93 -32.44 -13.83 -19.66
N MET A 94 -32.63 -15.11 -19.97
CA MET A 94 -32.11 -16.21 -19.15
C MET A 94 -30.57 -16.14 -19.01
N GLU A 95 -29.88 -15.71 -20.06
CA GLU A 95 -28.42 -15.54 -20.07
C GLU A 95 -27.99 -14.48 -19.07
N THR A 96 -28.65 -13.32 -19.08
CA THR A 96 -28.41 -12.23 -18.14
C THR A 96 -28.69 -12.65 -16.70
N LYS A 97 -29.74 -13.45 -16.45
CA LYS A 97 -30.01 -14.01 -15.11
C LYS A 97 -28.89 -14.95 -14.64
N LEU A 98 -28.36 -15.77 -15.54
CA LEU A 98 -27.21 -16.65 -15.25
C LEU A 98 -25.94 -15.84 -14.98
N ASP A 99 -25.72 -14.76 -15.74
CA ASP A 99 -24.59 -13.86 -15.53
C ASP A 99 -24.65 -13.14 -14.18
N LEU A 100 -25.81 -12.55 -13.85
CA LEU A 100 -26.03 -11.95 -12.53
C LEU A 100 -25.81 -12.98 -11.42
N TYR A 101 -26.30 -14.21 -11.58
CA TYR A 101 -26.09 -15.28 -10.61
C TYR A 101 -24.60 -15.62 -10.42
N LYS A 102 -23.84 -15.89 -11.51
CA LYS A 102 -22.44 -16.29 -11.39
C LYS A 102 -21.58 -15.18 -10.75
N TYR A 103 -21.78 -13.92 -11.13
CA TYR A 103 -21.02 -12.81 -10.57
C TYR A 103 -21.39 -12.55 -9.11
N TYR A 104 -22.68 -12.67 -8.75
CA TYR A 104 -23.12 -12.59 -7.35
C TYR A 104 -22.52 -13.72 -6.49
N LYS A 105 -22.49 -14.95 -6.99
CA LYS A 105 -21.89 -16.08 -6.27
C LYS A 105 -20.39 -15.90 -6.11
N GLN A 106 -19.69 -15.47 -7.17
CA GLN A 106 -18.26 -15.20 -7.12
C GLN A 106 -17.91 -14.03 -6.19
N SER A 107 -18.71 -12.95 -6.17
CA SER A 107 -18.44 -11.81 -5.31
C SER A 107 -18.62 -12.13 -3.82
N MET A 108 -19.64 -12.91 -3.47
CA MET A 108 -19.92 -13.28 -2.08
C MET A 108 -19.02 -14.43 -1.59
N PHE A 109 -19.00 -15.53 -2.32
CA PHE A 109 -18.39 -16.79 -1.88
C PHE A 109 -16.98 -16.99 -2.43
N GLY A 110 -16.60 -16.26 -3.49
CA GLY A 110 -15.33 -16.51 -4.20
C GLY A 110 -15.43 -17.71 -5.14
N PRO A 111 -14.30 -18.39 -5.40
CA PRO A 111 -14.24 -19.54 -6.30
C PRO A 111 -15.28 -20.62 -5.97
N CYS A 112 -15.78 -21.30 -7.01
CA CYS A 112 -16.77 -22.35 -6.87
C CYS A 112 -16.27 -23.47 -5.95
N ASN A 113 -16.97 -23.67 -4.83
CA ASN A 113 -16.60 -24.61 -3.77
C ASN A 113 -17.61 -25.76 -3.60
N ILE A 114 -18.53 -25.92 -4.55
CA ILE A 114 -19.55 -26.98 -4.56
C ILE A 114 -19.16 -28.07 -5.53
N ASP A 115 -19.60 -29.30 -5.26
CA ASP A 115 -19.43 -30.41 -6.18
C ASP A 115 -20.34 -30.27 -7.40
N ALA A 116 -19.94 -30.91 -8.50
CA ALA A 116 -20.72 -30.90 -9.73
C ALA A 116 -22.12 -31.51 -9.49
N PRO A 117 -23.20 -30.82 -9.87
CA PRO A 117 -24.55 -31.32 -9.68
C PRO A 117 -24.83 -32.52 -10.59
N SER A 118 -25.82 -33.32 -10.22
CA SER A 118 -26.23 -34.49 -11.00
C SER A 118 -26.65 -34.10 -12.42
N PHE A 119 -26.27 -34.93 -13.40
CA PHE A 119 -26.49 -34.67 -14.83
C PHE A 119 -27.96 -34.42 -15.18
N PHE A 120 -28.90 -35.04 -14.45
CA PHE A 120 -30.33 -34.92 -14.69
C PHE A 120 -30.92 -33.54 -14.34
N LYS A 121 -30.16 -32.69 -13.64
CA LYS A 121 -30.61 -31.35 -13.23
C LYS A 121 -29.99 -30.27 -14.10
N PHE A 122 -30.54 -30.11 -15.30
CA PHE A 122 -30.01 -29.18 -16.31
C PHE A 122 -29.88 -27.73 -15.85
N GLU A 123 -30.82 -27.22 -15.05
CA GLU A 123 -30.77 -25.83 -14.57
C GLU A 123 -29.66 -25.62 -13.52
N GLU A 124 -29.54 -26.54 -12.55
CA GLU A 124 -28.48 -26.51 -11.55
C GLU A 124 -27.10 -26.66 -12.21
N LYS A 125 -27.00 -27.53 -13.22
CA LYS A 125 -25.78 -27.70 -14.01
C LYS A 125 -25.34 -26.42 -14.71
N LYS A 126 -26.26 -25.69 -15.35
CA LYS A 126 -25.95 -24.38 -15.97
C LYS A 126 -25.45 -23.35 -14.96
N LYS A 127 -26.10 -23.28 -13.79
CA LYS A 127 -25.67 -22.38 -12.69
C LYS A 127 -24.29 -22.74 -12.17
N TYR A 128 -24.02 -24.04 -12.01
CA TYR A 128 -22.71 -24.55 -11.60
C TYR A 128 -21.63 -24.22 -12.63
N GLU A 129 -21.85 -24.54 -13.91
CA GLU A 129 -20.90 -24.27 -15.00
C GLU A 129 -20.62 -22.77 -15.14
N ALA A 130 -21.65 -21.92 -15.03
CA ALA A 130 -21.50 -20.48 -15.06
C ALA A 130 -20.64 -19.97 -13.89
N TRP A 131 -20.86 -20.44 -12.66
CA TRP A 131 -20.03 -20.05 -11.52
C TRP A 131 -18.60 -20.62 -11.61
N LYS A 132 -18.45 -21.89 -12.02
CA LYS A 132 -17.16 -22.54 -12.24
C LYS A 132 -16.33 -21.83 -13.31
N SER A 133 -16.97 -21.25 -14.34
CA SER A 133 -16.26 -20.48 -15.39
C SER A 133 -15.53 -19.24 -14.87
N LEU A 134 -15.84 -18.77 -13.64
CA LEU A 134 -15.23 -17.61 -13.01
C LEU A 134 -14.08 -17.98 -12.06
N GLU A 135 -13.60 -19.23 -12.08
CA GLU A 135 -12.43 -19.63 -11.30
C GLU A 135 -11.21 -18.78 -11.67
N GLY A 136 -10.70 -18.04 -10.69
CA GLY A 136 -9.60 -17.09 -10.86
C GLY A 136 -10.02 -15.62 -10.88
N LEU A 137 -11.32 -15.31 -11.02
CA LEU A 137 -11.80 -13.93 -10.90
C LEU A 137 -11.82 -13.51 -9.42
N SER A 138 -11.28 -12.33 -9.11
CA SER A 138 -11.33 -11.80 -7.74
C SER A 138 -12.75 -11.43 -7.33
N LYS A 139 -13.02 -11.35 -6.02
CA LYS A 139 -14.33 -10.92 -5.50
C LYS A 139 -14.68 -9.50 -5.96
N ASP A 140 -13.68 -8.62 -5.98
CA ASP A 140 -13.88 -7.21 -6.32
C ASP A 140 -14.17 -7.04 -7.83
N ASP A 141 -13.46 -7.77 -8.69
CA ASP A 141 -13.75 -7.79 -10.12
C ASP A 141 -15.14 -8.36 -10.42
N ALA A 142 -15.56 -9.38 -9.65
CA ALA A 142 -16.90 -9.93 -9.76
C ALA A 142 -17.99 -8.93 -9.35
N LYS A 143 -17.75 -8.13 -8.29
CA LYS A 143 -18.64 -7.03 -7.90
C LYS A 143 -18.73 -5.98 -9.00
N ALA A 144 -17.59 -5.57 -9.56
CA ALA A 144 -17.53 -4.59 -10.64
C ALA A 144 -18.33 -5.04 -11.87
N LYS A 145 -18.15 -6.29 -12.31
CA LYS A 145 -18.90 -6.86 -13.45
C LYS A 145 -20.39 -7.00 -13.16
N TYR A 146 -20.78 -7.33 -11.93
CA TYR A 146 -22.20 -7.36 -11.54
C TYR A 146 -22.84 -5.98 -11.69
N VAL A 147 -22.19 -4.95 -11.16
CA VAL A 147 -22.65 -3.56 -11.25
C VAL A 147 -22.70 -3.08 -12.70
N GLU A 148 -21.71 -3.44 -13.52
CA GLU A 148 -21.67 -3.12 -14.95
C GLU A 148 -22.88 -3.68 -15.71
N ILE A 149 -23.22 -4.96 -15.48
CA ILE A 149 -24.37 -5.60 -16.12
C ILE A 149 -25.67 -4.91 -15.72
N VAL A 150 -25.87 -4.65 -14.42
CA VAL A 150 -27.09 -3.97 -13.94
C VAL A 150 -27.17 -2.55 -14.49
N THR A 151 -26.05 -1.84 -14.56
CA THR A 151 -25.99 -0.49 -15.14
C THR A 151 -26.32 -0.50 -16.63
N SER A 152 -25.86 -1.51 -17.36
CA SER A 152 -26.19 -1.68 -18.79
C SER A 152 -27.68 -1.96 -19.01
N LEU A 153 -28.35 -2.62 -18.07
CA LEU A 153 -29.78 -2.94 -18.16
C LEU A 153 -30.65 -1.77 -17.70
N TYR A 154 -30.23 -1.08 -16.63
CA TYR A 154 -31.01 -0.05 -15.95
C TYR A 154 -30.15 1.19 -15.69
N PRO A 155 -29.81 2.02 -16.67
CA PRO A 155 -28.89 3.16 -16.48
C PRO A 155 -29.35 4.18 -15.41
N GLU A 156 -30.64 4.16 -15.05
CA GLU A 156 -31.25 5.04 -14.05
C GLU A 156 -31.15 4.50 -12.60
N TRP A 157 -30.64 3.28 -12.38
CA TRP A 157 -30.71 2.58 -11.09
C TRP A 157 -29.98 3.28 -9.93
N ASN A 158 -28.93 4.06 -10.26
CA ASN A 158 -28.07 4.77 -9.31
C ASN A 158 -28.10 6.29 -9.53
N LYS A 159 -29.17 6.82 -10.15
CA LYS A 159 -29.37 8.27 -10.22
C LYS A 159 -30.01 8.74 -8.91
N SER A 160 -29.21 9.38 -8.08
CA SER A 160 -29.64 10.18 -6.92
C SER A 160 -29.93 11.62 -7.34
#